data_AF-A0A2N9EZT5-F1
#
_entry.id   AF-A0A2N9EZT5-F1
#
_cell.length_a   1.000
_cell.length_b   1.000
_cell.length_c   1.000
_cell.angle_alpha   90.00
_cell.angle_beta   90.00
_cell.angle_gamma   90.00
#
_symmetry.space_group_name_H-M   'P 1'
#
loop_
_entity.id
_entity.type
_entity.pdbx_description
1 polymer ?
#
loop_
_entity_poly.entity_id
_entity_poly.type
_entity_poly.pdbx_seq_one_letter_code
_entity_poly.pdbx_strand_id
1 'polypeptide(L)'
;MGVFTYEAETTTVIPPARLFKAFVLDADNLIPKVAPQAIKSSQFNYVKHRIDEIDNANFTYAYTLIEGDAISETLEKISYEIKLVASPDGGCILKSTSKYHTKGDHEIKEDQIKAGKEKAGGLFKAVEGYLLTNPDAYN
;
A
#
# COMPACT_ATOMS: atom_id res chain seq x y z
N MET A 1 -8.71 -21.32 -10.69
CA MET A 1 -8.29 -20.26 -9.75
C MET A 1 -7.44 -19.29 -10.54
N GLY A 2 -7.95 -18.09 -10.80
CA GLY A 2 -7.21 -17.04 -11.48
C GLY A 2 -6.34 -16.27 -10.50
N VAL A 3 -5.13 -15.87 -10.93
CA VAL A 3 -4.30 -14.91 -10.20
C VAL A 3 -4.03 -13.75 -11.14
N PHE A 4 -4.54 -12.57 -10.77
CA PHE A 4 -4.31 -11.34 -11.52
C PHE A 4 -3.23 -10.54 -10.81
N THR A 5 -2.13 -10.26 -11.52
CA THR A 5 -0.99 -9.52 -10.97
C THR A 5 -0.94 -8.14 -11.59
N TYR A 6 -0.86 -7.12 -10.75
CA TYR A 6 -0.69 -5.73 -11.15
C TYR A 6 0.55 -5.16 -10.50
N GLU A 7 1.36 -4.48 -11.30
CA GLU A 7 2.60 -3.86 -10.85
C GLU A 7 2.50 -2.35 -11.12
N ALA A 8 2.94 -1.57 -10.14
CA ALA A 8 2.99 -0.12 -10.24
C ALA A 8 4.29 0.39 -9.61
N GLU A 9 4.94 1.31 -10.31
CA GLU A 9 6.16 1.97 -9.84
C GLU A 9 5.87 3.48 -9.69
N THR A 10 6.28 4.04 -8.55
CA THR A 10 6.16 5.47 -8.25
C THR A 10 7.50 5.97 -7.73
N THR A 11 7.98 7.09 -8.28
CA THR A 11 9.21 7.75 -7.80
C THR A 11 8.86 8.86 -6.81
N THR A 12 9.64 8.97 -5.74
CA THR A 12 9.59 10.06 -4.76
C THR A 12 10.98 10.59 -4.49
N VAL A 13 11.08 11.83 -4.04
CA VAL A 13 12.34 12.45 -3.59
C VAL A 13 12.72 12.06 -2.16
N ILE A 14 11.84 11.33 -1.46
CA ILE A 14 12.07 10.89 -0.08
C ILE A 14 12.94 9.62 -0.07
N PRO A 15 13.98 9.54 0.77
CA PRO A 15 14.80 8.33 0.89
C PRO A 15 13.99 7.10 1.35
N PRO A 16 14.37 5.88 0.91
CA PRO A 16 13.62 4.65 1.19
C PRO A 16 13.47 4.38 2.69
N ALA A 17 14.53 4.56 3.49
CA ALA A 17 14.50 4.30 4.93
C ALA A 17 13.47 5.18 5.67
N ARG A 18 13.42 6.46 5.29
CA ARG A 18 12.52 7.44 5.88
C ARG A 18 11.06 7.16 5.50
N LEU A 19 10.83 6.85 4.24
CA LEU A 19 9.51 6.47 3.74
C LEU A 19 9.04 5.15 4.36
N PHE A 20 9.90 4.14 4.48
CA PHE A 20 9.57 2.85 5.10
C PHE A 20 9.16 3.02 6.56
N LYS A 21 9.94 3.79 7.33
CA LYS A 21 9.65 4.06 8.74
C LYS A 21 8.29 4.74 8.93
N ALA A 22 7.96 5.72 8.08
CA ALA A 22 6.72 6.48 8.15
C ALA A 22 5.49 5.73 7.61
N PHE A 23 5.63 5.07 6.46
CA PHE A 23 4.52 4.45 5.72
C PHE A 23 4.27 3.00 6.10
N VAL A 24 5.28 2.29 6.61
CA VAL A 24 5.17 0.87 6.99
C VAL A 24 5.23 0.71 8.50
N LEU A 25 6.27 1.21 9.16
CA LEU A 25 6.49 0.94 10.60
C LEU A 25 5.60 1.79 11.52
N ASP A 26 5.30 3.03 11.12
CA ASP A 26 4.51 3.98 11.92
C ASP A 26 3.18 4.36 11.24
N ALA A 27 2.71 3.51 10.33
CA ALA A 27 1.50 3.75 9.54
C ALA A 27 0.26 3.98 10.43
N ASP A 28 0.14 3.22 11.53
CA ASP A 28 -1.00 3.28 12.45
C ASP A 28 -1.11 4.62 13.18
N ASN A 29 0.02 5.31 13.39
CA ASN A 29 0.05 6.65 14.01
C ASN A 29 -0.03 7.76 12.97
N LEU A 30 0.67 7.59 11.84
CA LEU A 30 0.81 8.64 10.84
C LEU A 30 -0.42 8.76 9.94
N ILE A 31 -0.97 7.64 9.44
CA ILE A 31 -2.10 7.65 8.50
C ILE A 31 -3.33 8.38 9.05
N PRO A 32 -3.78 8.13 10.30
CA PRO A 32 -4.91 8.86 10.87
C PRO A 32 -4.67 10.38 10.96
N LYS A 33 -3.41 10.80 11.10
CA LYS A 33 -3.02 12.21 11.22
C LYS A 33 -2.99 12.92 9.87
N VAL A 34 -2.45 12.27 8.83
CA VAL A 34 -2.24 12.90 7.51
C VAL A 34 -3.42 12.69 6.57
N ALA A 35 -4.19 11.62 6.74
CA ALA A 35 -5.33 11.28 5.92
C ALA A 35 -6.52 10.78 6.76
N PRO A 36 -7.04 11.57 7.72
CA PRO A 36 -8.17 11.17 8.56
C PRO A 36 -9.42 10.82 7.75
N GLN A 37 -9.61 11.47 6.59
CA GLN A 37 -10.69 11.19 5.65
C GLN A 37 -10.58 9.80 5.03
N ALA A 38 -9.39 9.25 4.86
CA ALA A 38 -9.23 7.90 4.32
C ALA A 38 -9.74 6.84 5.30
N ILE A 39 -9.67 7.11 6.60
CA ILE A 39 -10.21 6.24 7.66
C ILE A 39 -11.72 6.47 7.83
N LYS A 40 -12.16 7.75 7.88
CA LYS A 40 -13.56 8.10 8.14
C LYS A 40 -14.50 7.93 6.93
N SER A 41 -14.00 8.02 5.71
CA SER A 41 -14.79 7.97 4.46
C SER A 41 -14.61 6.66 3.70
N SER A 42 -14.03 5.63 4.31
CA SER A 42 -13.92 4.33 3.66
C SER A 42 -15.32 3.76 3.40
N GLN A 43 -15.66 3.51 2.13
CA GLN A 43 -16.84 2.71 1.72
C GLN A 43 -16.79 1.27 2.27
N PHE A 44 -15.69 0.89 2.90
CA PHE A 44 -15.44 -0.40 3.53
C PHE A 44 -15.49 -0.22 5.05
N ASN A 45 -16.37 -0.95 5.71
CA ASN A 45 -16.54 -0.91 7.17
C ASN A 45 -15.34 -1.52 7.87
N TYR A 46 -14.75 -2.58 7.29
CA TYR A 46 -13.51 -3.13 7.82
C TYR A 46 -12.67 -3.82 6.75
N VAL A 47 -11.37 -3.87 7.01
CA VAL A 47 -10.39 -4.69 6.31
C VAL A 47 -9.44 -5.30 7.33
N LYS A 48 -9.01 -6.54 7.07
CA LYS A 48 -8.03 -7.25 7.88
C LYS A 48 -6.84 -7.60 7.03
N HIS A 49 -5.72 -6.98 7.38
CA HIS A 49 -4.43 -7.29 6.80
C HIS A 49 -3.72 -8.32 7.66
N ARG A 50 -3.10 -9.30 7.02
CA ARG A 50 -2.08 -10.16 7.60
C ARG A 50 -0.73 -9.70 7.06
N ILE A 51 0.20 -9.38 7.93
CA ILE A 51 1.58 -9.11 7.55
C ILE A 51 2.22 -10.46 7.19
N ASP A 52 2.71 -10.59 5.96
CA ASP A 52 3.40 -11.79 5.50
C ASP A 52 4.91 -11.66 5.67
N GLU A 53 5.47 -10.48 5.39
CA GLU A 53 6.89 -10.20 5.52
C GLU A 53 7.15 -8.71 5.82
N ILE A 54 8.08 -8.43 6.75
CA ILE A 54 8.68 -7.10 6.93
C ILE A 54 10.19 -7.30 6.88
N ASP A 55 10.83 -6.81 5.83
CA ASP A 55 12.27 -6.79 5.69
C ASP A 55 12.79 -5.35 5.75
N ASN A 56 13.32 -4.98 6.91
CA ASN A 56 13.90 -3.66 7.13
C ASN A 56 15.23 -3.45 6.40
N ALA A 57 15.96 -4.53 6.07
CA ALA A 57 17.26 -4.44 5.40
C ALA A 57 17.08 -4.19 3.89
N ASN A 58 16.08 -4.81 3.29
CA ASN A 58 15.76 -4.67 1.87
C ASN A 58 14.62 -3.68 1.59
N PHE A 59 14.05 -3.05 2.63
CA PHE A 59 12.87 -2.19 2.58
C PHE A 59 11.70 -2.84 1.83
N THR A 60 11.46 -4.11 2.13
CA THR A 60 10.36 -4.91 1.59
C THR A 60 9.27 -5.05 2.64
N TYR A 61 8.03 -4.90 2.22
CA TYR A 61 6.84 -5.12 3.04
C TYR A 61 5.81 -5.89 2.25
N ALA A 62 5.49 -7.10 2.69
CA ALA A 62 4.44 -7.92 2.10
C ALA A 62 3.31 -8.12 3.10
N TYR A 63 2.08 -7.93 2.64
CA TYR A 63 0.88 -8.14 3.43
C TYR A 63 -0.28 -8.63 2.57
N THR A 64 -1.13 -9.46 3.14
CA THR A 64 -2.30 -10.02 2.47
C THR A 64 -3.56 -9.49 3.11
N LEU A 65 -4.48 -8.98 2.29
CA LEU A 65 -5.87 -8.78 2.68
C LEU A 65 -6.55 -10.15 2.74
N ILE A 66 -6.84 -10.61 3.97
CA ILE A 66 -7.45 -11.92 4.23
C ILE A 66 -8.94 -11.83 4.49
N GLU A 67 -9.42 -10.70 4.99
CA GLU A 67 -10.83 -10.44 5.25
C GLU A 67 -11.13 -8.95 5.06
N GLY A 68 -12.40 -8.61 4.79
CA GLY A 68 -12.85 -7.23 4.64
C GLY A 68 -13.92 -7.09 3.58
N ASP A 69 -14.56 -5.92 3.50
CA ASP A 69 -15.61 -5.66 2.49
C ASP A 69 -15.09 -5.74 1.03
N ALA A 70 -13.77 -5.65 0.83
CA ALA A 70 -13.13 -5.86 -0.47
C ALA A 70 -12.97 -7.36 -0.83
N ILE A 71 -13.05 -8.26 0.14
CA ILE A 71 -13.10 -9.72 -0.08
C ILE A 71 -14.56 -10.10 -0.36
N SER A 72 -14.78 -10.85 -1.45
CA SER A 72 -16.10 -11.26 -1.90
C SER A 72 -16.16 -12.77 -2.07
N GLU A 73 -17.31 -13.31 -2.44
CA GLU A 73 -17.41 -14.73 -2.82
C GLU A 73 -16.53 -15.08 -4.02
N THR A 74 -16.17 -14.10 -4.86
CA THR A 74 -15.34 -14.29 -6.05
C THR A 74 -13.86 -14.02 -5.82
N LEU A 75 -13.50 -13.23 -4.81
CA LEU A 75 -12.12 -12.86 -4.49
C LEU A 75 -11.71 -13.49 -3.16
N GLU A 76 -10.75 -14.43 -3.18
CA GLU A 76 -10.30 -15.16 -2.00
C GLU A 76 -9.37 -14.32 -1.12
N LYS A 77 -8.40 -13.63 -1.73
CA LYS A 77 -7.42 -12.79 -1.05
C LYS A 77 -6.74 -11.83 -2.01
N ILE A 78 -6.14 -10.78 -1.47
CA ILE A 78 -5.26 -9.88 -2.22
C ILE A 78 -3.92 -9.81 -1.52
N SER A 79 -2.86 -10.25 -2.18
CA SER A 79 -1.49 -10.16 -1.66
C SER A 79 -0.84 -8.91 -2.20
N TYR A 80 -0.30 -8.08 -1.33
CA TYR A 80 0.44 -6.87 -1.67
C TYR A 80 1.90 -7.07 -1.31
N GLU A 81 2.79 -6.66 -2.20
CA GLU A 81 4.23 -6.61 -1.98
C GLU A 81 4.70 -5.20 -2.33
N ILE A 82 5.36 -4.55 -1.37
CA ILE A 82 5.89 -3.21 -1.51
C ILE A 82 7.40 -3.30 -1.32
N LYS A 83 8.15 -2.77 -2.27
CA LYS A 83 9.61 -2.70 -2.22
C LYS A 83 10.07 -1.29 -2.51
N LEU A 84 10.84 -0.73 -1.58
CA LEU A 84 11.43 0.60 -1.74
C LEU A 84 12.89 0.46 -2.16
N VAL A 85 13.23 1.05 -3.30
CA VAL A 85 14.60 1.05 -3.84
C VAL A 85 15.14 2.47 -3.83
N ALA A 86 16.40 2.66 -3.43
CA ALA A 86 17.02 3.98 -3.54
C ALA A 86 17.17 4.39 -5.01
N SER A 87 16.83 5.65 -5.33
CA SER A 87 17.12 6.24 -6.65
C SER A 87 18.52 6.85 -6.65
N PRO A 88 19.23 6.87 -7.80
CA PRO A 88 20.52 7.56 -7.92
C PRO A 88 20.45 9.05 -7.51
N ASP A 89 19.29 9.67 -7.67
CA ASP A 89 19.04 11.09 -7.37
C ASP A 89 18.81 11.38 -5.86
N GLY A 90 19.05 10.39 -4.98
CA GLY A 90 18.83 10.50 -3.54
C GLY A 90 17.38 10.27 -3.07
N GLY A 91 16.46 10.04 -4.02
CA GLY A 91 15.07 9.68 -3.76
C GLY A 91 14.83 8.17 -3.59
N CYS A 92 13.58 7.76 -3.78
CA CYS A 92 13.16 6.37 -3.71
C CYS A 92 12.21 6.01 -4.85
N ILE A 93 12.34 4.79 -5.34
CA ILE A 93 11.41 4.13 -6.25
C ILE A 93 10.60 3.14 -5.42
N LEU A 94 9.31 3.43 -5.24
CA LEU A 94 8.33 2.53 -4.66
C LEU A 94 7.83 1.58 -5.74
N LYS A 95 8.17 0.30 -5.63
CA LYS A 95 7.59 -0.77 -6.42
C LYS A 95 6.49 -1.43 -5.62
N SER A 96 5.30 -1.52 -6.20
CA SER A 96 4.15 -2.16 -5.57
C SER A 96 3.58 -3.22 -6.51
N THR A 97 3.41 -4.42 -5.98
CA THR A 97 2.83 -5.56 -6.69
C THR A 97 1.59 -6.00 -5.95
N SER A 98 0.46 -6.08 -6.64
CA SER A 98 -0.83 -6.50 -6.10
C SER A 98 -1.28 -7.77 -6.83
N LYS A 99 -1.41 -8.87 -6.10
CA LYS A 99 -1.82 -10.19 -6.61
C LYS A 99 -3.20 -10.49 -6.08
N TYR A 100 -4.18 -10.55 -6.97
CA TYR A 100 -5.56 -10.84 -6.62
C TYR A 100 -5.88 -12.28 -6.95
N HIS A 101 -6.30 -13.03 -5.94
CA HIS A 101 -6.60 -14.45 -6.07
C HIS A 101 -8.12 -14.64 -6.17
N THR A 102 -8.62 -15.09 -7.32
CA THR A 102 -10.05 -15.33 -7.53
C THR A 102 -10.43 -16.79 -7.31
N LYS A 103 -11.65 -17.00 -6.79
CA LYS A 103 -12.25 -18.32 -6.69
C LYS A 103 -12.79 -18.73 -8.06
N GLY A 104 -12.37 -19.90 -8.56
CA GLY A 104 -12.77 -20.38 -9.89
C GLY A 104 -12.19 -19.56 -11.04
N ASP A 105 -12.99 -19.33 -12.09
CA ASP A 105 -12.66 -18.57 -13.30
C ASP A 105 -13.33 -17.19 -13.30
N HIS A 106 -13.62 -16.64 -12.11
CA HIS A 106 -14.19 -15.31 -11.99
C HIS A 106 -13.16 -14.23 -12.35
N GLU A 107 -13.61 -13.26 -13.16
CA GLU A 107 -12.85 -12.07 -13.50
C GLU A 107 -12.95 -11.00 -12.40
N ILE A 108 -11.90 -10.21 -12.26
CA ILE A 108 -11.88 -9.06 -11.36
C ILE A 108 -12.37 -7.83 -12.11
N LYS A 109 -13.32 -7.13 -11.50
CA LYS A 109 -13.82 -5.85 -12.04
C LYS A 109 -12.73 -4.80 -11.97
N GLU A 110 -12.39 -4.19 -13.10
CA GLU A 110 -11.42 -3.10 -13.18
C GLU A 110 -11.74 -1.93 -12.23
N ASP A 111 -13.02 -1.63 -12.01
CA ASP A 111 -13.45 -0.60 -11.06
C ASP A 111 -12.95 -0.84 -9.63
N GLN A 112 -12.93 -2.10 -9.17
CA GLN A 112 -12.44 -2.42 -7.83
C GLN A 112 -10.92 -2.22 -7.73
N ILE A 113 -10.19 -2.62 -8.78
CA ILE A 113 -8.74 -2.43 -8.85
C ILE A 113 -8.41 -0.93 -8.90
N LYS A 114 -9.14 -0.17 -9.71
CA LYS A 114 -8.97 1.27 -9.85
C LYS A 114 -9.25 2.00 -8.55
N ALA A 115 -10.36 1.69 -7.87
CA ALA A 115 -10.68 2.27 -6.56
C ALA A 115 -9.59 1.95 -5.51
N GLY A 116 -9.08 0.72 -5.49
CA GLY A 116 -7.96 0.33 -4.62
C GLY A 116 -6.68 1.12 -4.91
N LYS A 117 -6.33 1.27 -6.19
CA LYS A 117 -5.16 2.04 -6.65
C LYS A 117 -5.30 3.53 -6.31
N GLU A 118 -6.46 4.12 -6.53
CA GLU A 118 -6.74 5.54 -6.20
C GLU A 118 -6.64 5.79 -4.69
N LYS A 119 -7.18 4.87 -3.87
CA LYS A 119 -7.06 4.96 -2.41
C LYS A 119 -5.61 4.84 -1.94
N ALA A 120 -4.87 3.87 -2.46
CA ALA A 120 -3.46 3.69 -2.13
C ALA A 120 -2.61 4.90 -2.56
N GLY A 121 -2.85 5.42 -3.77
CA GLY A 121 -2.18 6.62 -4.27
C GLY A 121 -2.49 7.87 -3.45
N GLY A 122 -3.74 8.02 -2.99
CA GLY A 122 -4.15 9.11 -2.10
C GLY A 122 -3.45 9.06 -0.74
N LEU A 123 -3.37 7.87 -0.13
CA LEU A 123 -2.65 7.65 1.12
C LEU A 123 -1.15 7.93 0.98
N PHE A 124 -0.54 7.43 -0.10
CA PHE A 124 0.86 7.66 -0.40
C PHE A 124 1.17 9.16 -0.52
N LYS A 125 0.39 9.90 -1.31
CA LYS A 125 0.56 11.36 -1.47
C LYS A 125 0.41 12.14 -0.16
N ALA A 126 -0.49 11.70 0.73
CA ALA A 126 -0.67 12.35 2.03
C ALA A 126 0.56 12.16 2.94
N VAL A 127 1.12 10.94 2.97
CA VAL A 127 2.34 10.64 3.74
C VAL A 127 3.56 11.34 3.11
N GLU A 128 3.70 11.31 1.80
CA GLU A 128 4.74 12.04 1.08
C GLU A 128 4.69 13.54 1.39
N GLY A 129 3.51 14.17 1.27
CA GLY A 129 3.33 15.59 1.58
C GLY A 129 3.67 15.93 3.04
N TYR A 130 3.35 15.04 3.99
CA TYR A 130 3.75 15.22 5.38
C TYR A 130 5.26 15.17 5.58
N LEU A 131 5.94 14.19 4.99
CA LEU A 131 7.39 14.03 5.10
C LEU A 131 8.16 15.17 4.41
N LEU A 132 7.62 15.71 3.31
CA LEU A 132 8.19 16.87 2.63
C LEU A 132 8.07 18.15 3.48
N THR A 133 6.96 18.32 4.18
CA THR A 133 6.71 19.50 5.04
C THR A 133 7.33 19.39 6.43
N ASN A 134 7.76 18.19 6.84
CA ASN A 134 8.37 17.91 8.14
C ASN A 134 9.72 17.20 7.95
N PRO A 135 10.75 17.86 7.41
CA PRO A 135 12.02 17.23 7.03
C PRO A 135 12.75 16.56 8.21
N ASP A 136 12.52 17.00 9.44
CA ASP A 136 13.11 16.41 10.65
C ASP A 136 12.39 15.14 11.14
N ALA A 137 11.17 14.89 10.67
CA ALA A 137 10.40 13.72 11.06
C ALA A 137 10.94 12.44 10.39
N TYR A 138 11.03 11.36 11.16
CA TYR A 138 11.45 10.02 10.69
C TYR A 138 12.87 9.93 10.09
N ASN A 139 13.75 10.88 10.44
CA ASN A 139 15.19 10.74 10.18
C ASN A 139 15.83 9.59 11.00
#